data_AF-A0A5P1EQU8-F1
#
_entry.id   AF-A0A5P1EQU8-F1
#
_cell.length_a   1.000
_cell.length_b   1.000
_cell.length_c   1.000
_cell.angle_alpha   90.00
_cell.angle_beta   90.00
_cell.angle_gamma   90.00
#
_symmetry.space_group_name_H-M   'P 1'
#
loop_
_entity.id
_entity.type
_entity.pdbx_description
1 polymer ?
#
loop_
_entity_poly.entity_id
_entity_poly.type
_entity_poly.pdbx_seq_one_letter_code
_entity_poly.pdbx_strand_id
1 'polypeptide(L)'
;MNFFMREKIESVTDILKEILNPIVSEAEEVSWPPRDPEALILMEKINTCNGFYCDSFKPNNETSPKMWTENWTGCFKSWDSPDPHRPAEDVALVVARFFQRGGIVRNIVRWSIQNLL
;
A
#
# COMPACT_ATOMS: atom_id res chain seq x y z
N MET A 1 26.75 -34.44 -4.97
CA MET A 1 27.38 -33.29 -4.30
C MET A 1 27.48 -32.15 -5.30
N ASN A 2 26.73 -31.08 -5.03
CA ASN A 2 26.89 -29.72 -5.56
C ASN A 2 26.72 -29.49 -7.06
N PHE A 3 25.47 -29.48 -7.53
CA PHE A 3 25.09 -28.52 -8.57
C PHE A 3 25.04 -27.15 -7.88
N PHE A 4 26.19 -26.46 -7.89
CA PHE A 4 26.34 -25.11 -7.37
C PHE A 4 25.32 -24.23 -8.10
N MET A 5 24.21 -23.91 -7.43
CA MET A 5 23.20 -22.97 -7.91
C MET A 5 23.90 -21.63 -8.11
N ARG A 6 24.16 -21.35 -9.38
CA ARG A 6 24.73 -20.11 -9.90
C ARG A 6 23.88 -18.93 -9.41
N GLU A 7 24.60 -17.90 -8.98
CA GLU A 7 24.18 -16.51 -9.03
C GLU A 7 22.85 -16.20 -8.34
N LYS A 8 22.98 -15.80 -7.07
CA LYS A 8 22.37 -14.58 -6.53
C LYS A 8 21.12 -14.17 -7.31
N ILE A 9 19.98 -14.73 -6.93
CA ILE A 9 18.64 -14.31 -7.38
C ILE A 9 18.68 -12.79 -7.49
N GLU A 10 18.75 -12.29 -8.73
CA GLU A 10 18.59 -10.88 -9.02
C GLU A 10 17.24 -10.52 -8.39
N SER A 11 17.31 -9.54 -7.49
CA SER A 11 16.33 -9.14 -6.49
C SER A 11 14.86 -9.55 -6.76
N VAL A 12 14.09 -9.81 -5.70
CA VAL A 12 12.62 -10.01 -5.78
C VAL A 12 11.92 -8.92 -6.61
N THR A 13 12.53 -7.73 -6.70
CA THR A 13 12.09 -6.64 -7.58
C THR A 13 12.11 -6.99 -9.07
N ASP A 14 13.03 -7.81 -9.53
CA ASP A 14 13.24 -8.09 -10.95
C ASP A 14 12.25 -9.15 -11.44
N ILE A 15 11.99 -10.16 -10.60
CA ILE A 15 10.88 -11.11 -10.82
C ILE A 15 9.54 -10.37 -10.81
N LEU A 16 9.33 -9.45 -9.85
CA LEU A 16 8.10 -8.67 -9.78
C LEU A 16 7.94 -7.76 -11.00
N LYS A 17 9.04 -7.12 -11.47
CA LYS A 17 9.03 -6.33 -12.70
C LYS A 17 8.72 -7.16 -13.93
N GLU A 18 9.21 -8.39 -14.03
CA GLU A 18 8.93 -9.27 -15.16
C GLU A 18 7.45 -9.69 -15.19
N ILE A 19 6.87 -9.99 -14.03
CA ILE A 19 5.44 -10.31 -13.89
C ILE A 19 4.56 -9.09 -14.19
N LEU A 20 4.98 -7.90 -13.75
CA LEU A 20 4.21 -6.67 -13.93
C LEU A 20 4.50 -5.97 -15.26
N ASN A 21 5.56 -6.33 -15.97
CA ASN A 21 6.00 -5.70 -17.22
C ASN A 21 4.90 -5.55 -18.27
N PRO A 22 4.08 -6.58 -18.57
CA PRO A 22 3.00 -6.43 -19.54
C PRO A 22 1.88 -5.48 -19.10
N ILE A 23 1.79 -5.15 -17.81
CA ILE A 23 0.84 -4.19 -17.25
C ILE A 23 1.47 -2.79 -17.18
N VAL A 24 2.77 -2.72 -16.89
CA VAL A 24 3.50 -1.47 -16.68
C VAL A 24 3.91 -0.82 -18.01
N SER A 25 4.01 -1.57 -19.12
CA SER A 25 4.36 -1.00 -20.42
C SER A 25 3.35 0.01 -20.97
N GLU A 26 2.11 0.00 -20.47
CA GLU A 26 1.05 0.96 -20.85
C GLU A 26 0.82 2.05 -19.79
N ALA A 27 1.47 1.96 -18.63
CA ALA A 27 1.34 2.93 -17.56
C ALA A 27 2.44 4.00 -17.71
N GLU A 28 2.05 5.22 -18.10
CA GLU A 28 2.95 6.37 -18.04
C GLU A 28 3.52 6.52 -16.62
N GLU A 29 4.84 6.70 -16.52
CA GLU A 29 5.50 6.99 -15.25
C GLU A 29 5.07 8.39 -14.79
N VAL A 30 4.09 8.44 -13.88
CA VAL A 30 3.57 9.70 -13.36
C VAL A 30 4.63 10.35 -12.47
N SER A 31 5.19 11.46 -12.94
CA SER A 31 6.10 12.31 -12.17
C SER A 31 5.40 12.81 -10.90
N TRP A 32 5.88 12.35 -9.73
CA TRP A 32 5.35 12.71 -8.42
C TRP A 32 6.37 13.63 -7.71
N PRO A 33 5.98 14.84 -7.25
CA PRO A 33 4.63 15.40 -7.25
C PRO A 33 4.19 16.02 -8.60
N PRO A 34 2.91 15.86 -9.03
CA PRO A 34 2.32 16.57 -10.14
C PRO A 34 2.39 18.04 -9.83
N ARG A 35 2.83 18.76 -10.84
CA ARG A 35 2.94 20.22 -10.85
C ARG A 35 1.79 20.85 -11.63
N ASP A 36 0.96 20.01 -12.24
CA ASP A 36 -0.22 20.43 -12.98
C ASP A 36 -1.28 21.00 -12.01
N PRO A 37 -1.76 22.23 -12.23
CA PRO A 37 -2.76 22.86 -11.37
C PRO A 37 -4.07 22.08 -11.27
N GLU A 38 -4.52 21.41 -12.33
CA GLU A 38 -5.75 20.62 -12.29
C GLU A 38 -5.59 19.37 -11.43
N ALA A 39 -4.47 18.67 -11.56
CA ALA A 39 -4.12 17.54 -10.70
C ALA A 39 -4.01 17.94 -9.23
N LEU A 40 -3.47 19.12 -8.93
CA LEU A 40 -3.39 19.64 -7.56
C LEU A 40 -4.79 19.93 -6.97
N ILE A 41 -5.67 20.57 -7.74
CA ILE A 41 -7.07 20.83 -7.34
C ILE A 41 -7.85 19.53 -7.19
N LEU A 42 -7.58 18.54 -8.06
CA LEU A 42 -8.21 17.24 -7.98
C LEU A 42 -7.76 16.48 -6.73
N MET A 43 -6.46 16.49 -6.41
CA MET A 43 -5.92 15.88 -5.19
C MET A 43 -6.52 16.46 -3.91
N GLU A 44 -6.85 17.76 -3.89
CA GLU A 44 -7.53 18.39 -2.75
C GLU A 44 -8.96 17.85 -2.54
N LYS A 45 -9.63 17.41 -3.62
CA LYS A 45 -11.03 16.94 -3.58
C LYS A 45 -11.19 15.42 -3.45
N ILE A 46 -10.10 14.65 -3.55
CA ILE A 46 -10.13 13.19 -3.38
C ILE A 46 -10.24 12.86 -1.90
N ASN A 47 -11.32 12.16 -1.52
CA ASN A 47 -11.42 11.56 -0.19
C ASN A 47 -10.74 10.19 -0.18
N THR A 48 -10.09 9.87 0.92
CA THR A 48 -9.37 8.61 1.11
C THR A 48 -9.86 7.89 2.35
N CYS A 49 -9.49 6.62 2.48
CA CYS A 49 -9.81 5.82 3.66
C CYS A 49 -8.57 5.59 4.52
N ASN A 50 -8.76 5.69 5.85
CA ASN A 50 -7.78 5.36 6.88
C ASN A 50 -8.42 4.35 7.84
N GLY A 51 -7.71 3.27 8.18
CA GLY A 51 -8.27 2.25 9.06
C GLY A 51 -7.64 0.88 8.91
N PHE A 52 -8.18 -0.10 9.64
CA PHE A 52 -7.84 -1.52 9.51
C PHE A 52 -8.50 -2.20 8.32
N TYR A 53 -9.70 -1.73 7.96
CA TYR A 53 -10.55 -2.29 6.90
C TYR A 53 -11.16 -1.15 6.06
N CYS A 54 -10.74 -1.06 4.80
CA CYS A 54 -11.25 -0.06 3.84
C CYS A 54 -11.82 -0.72 2.58
N ASP A 55 -12.03 -2.03 2.59
CA ASP A 55 -12.55 -2.82 1.46
C ASP A 55 -13.93 -2.33 1.00
N SER A 56 -14.75 -1.80 1.90
CA SER A 56 -16.10 -1.31 1.60
C SER A 56 -16.16 0.20 1.35
N PHE A 57 -15.03 0.91 1.47
CA PHE A 57 -14.96 2.35 1.20
C PHE A 57 -15.33 2.66 -0.25
N LYS A 58 -16.05 3.76 -0.44
CA LYS A 58 -16.39 4.34 -1.73
C LYS A 58 -16.01 5.82 -1.73
N PRO A 59 -15.31 6.30 -2.77
CA PRO A 59 -15.05 7.72 -2.93
C PRO A 59 -16.35 8.53 -2.99
N ASN A 60 -16.25 9.82 -2.70
CA ASN A 60 -17.35 10.78 -2.78
C ASN A 60 -17.83 11.02 -4.22
N ASN A 61 -16.98 10.75 -5.20
CA ASN A 61 -17.20 10.95 -6.62
C ASN A 61 -16.77 9.70 -7.39
N GLU A 62 -17.57 9.29 -8.38
CA GLU A 62 -17.33 8.07 -9.17
C GLU A 62 -16.05 8.13 -9.99
N THR A 63 -15.59 9.33 -10.37
CA THR A 63 -14.33 9.51 -11.10
C THR A 63 -13.11 9.53 -10.19
N SER A 64 -13.30 9.65 -8.86
CA SER A 64 -12.19 9.68 -7.92
C SER A 64 -11.67 8.26 -7.67
N PRO A 65 -10.34 8.05 -7.60
CA PRO A 65 -9.78 6.74 -7.30
C PRO A 65 -10.13 6.31 -5.88
N LYS A 66 -10.38 5.02 -5.70
CA LYS A 66 -10.55 4.42 -4.37
C LYS A 66 -9.18 4.25 -3.71
N MET A 67 -8.83 5.22 -2.86
CA MET A 67 -7.53 5.26 -2.20
C MET A 67 -7.60 4.86 -0.73
N TRP A 68 -6.69 3.97 -0.34
CA TRP A 68 -6.42 3.66 1.06
C TRP A 68 -5.07 4.26 1.44
N THR A 69 -5.11 5.36 2.21
CA THR A 69 -3.94 6.17 2.57
C THR A 69 -3.29 5.74 3.87
N GLU A 70 -4.02 5.11 4.79
CA GLU A 70 -3.43 4.56 6.00
C GLU A 70 -3.96 3.16 6.26
N ASN A 71 -3.28 2.14 5.72
CA ASN A 71 -3.49 0.77 6.16
C ASN A 71 -2.78 0.57 7.50
N TRP A 72 -3.56 0.56 8.58
CA TRP A 72 -3.03 0.40 9.93
C TRP A 72 -2.60 -1.04 10.18
N THR A 73 -1.30 -1.28 10.27
CA THR A 73 -0.76 -2.62 10.60
C THR A 73 -0.66 -2.88 12.11
N GLY A 74 -1.09 -1.92 12.92
CA GLY A 74 -1.10 -1.98 14.39
C GLY A 74 -1.75 -0.75 15.00
N CYS A 75 -1.82 -0.69 16.33
CA CYS A 75 -2.32 0.46 17.09
C CYS A 75 -1.17 1.20 17.80
N PHE A 76 -1.42 2.46 18.18
CA PHE A 76 -0.59 3.14 19.17
C PHE A 76 -0.64 2.38 20.50
N LYS A 77 0.52 2.19 21.13
CA LYS A 77 0.66 1.49 22.42
C LYS A 77 0.66 2.52 23.55
N SER A 78 -0.27 2.45 24.49
CA SER A 78 -0.15 3.23 25.73
C SER A 78 0.95 2.67 26.65
N TRP A 79 1.47 3.52 27.54
CA TRP A 79 2.45 3.07 28.54
C TRP A 79 1.92 1.87 29.34
N ASP A 80 2.78 0.88 29.60
CA ASP A 80 2.46 -0.38 30.30
C ASP A 80 1.29 -1.22 29.73
N SER A 81 0.85 -0.96 28.50
CA SER A 81 -0.15 -1.79 27.83
C SER A 81 0.49 -2.92 27.01
N PRO A 82 -0.20 -4.06 26.80
CA PRO A 82 0.26 -5.11 25.89
C PRO A 82 0.50 -4.57 24.47
N ASP A 83 1.48 -5.15 23.76
CA ASP A 83 1.79 -4.77 22.38
C ASP A 83 0.62 -5.18 21.45
N PRO A 84 -0.05 -4.23 20.77
CA PRO A 84 -1.15 -4.56 19.87
C PRO A 84 -0.61 -5.30 18.63
N HIS A 85 -0.81 -6.61 18.59
CA HIS A 85 -0.41 -7.45 17.48
C HIS A 85 -1.54 -7.59 16.44
N ARG A 86 -1.23 -7.27 15.19
CA ARG A 86 -2.07 -7.60 14.03
C ARG A 86 -1.36 -8.70 13.21
N PRO A 87 -1.99 -9.86 12.98
CA PRO A 87 -1.41 -10.91 12.15
C PRO A 87 -1.14 -10.43 10.72
N ALA A 88 -0.04 -10.87 10.13
CA ALA A 88 0.32 -10.53 8.74
C ALA A 88 -0.73 -11.07 7.75
N GLU A 89 -1.34 -12.20 8.07
CA GLU A 89 -2.39 -12.86 7.30
C GLU A 89 -3.64 -12.00 7.19
N ASP A 90 -4.03 -11.33 8.28
CA ASP A 90 -5.18 -10.41 8.27
C ASP A 90 -4.89 -9.20 7.38
N VAL A 91 -3.70 -8.61 7.51
CA VAL A 91 -3.25 -7.50 6.65
C VAL A 91 -3.27 -7.91 5.17
N ALA A 92 -2.74 -9.09 4.84
CA ALA A 92 -2.72 -9.60 3.48
C ALA A 92 -4.15 -9.83 2.94
N LEU A 93 -5.04 -10.38 3.76
CA LEU A 93 -6.44 -10.64 3.39
C LEU A 93 -7.19 -9.34 3.05
N VAL A 94 -7.07 -8.31 3.88
CA VAL A 94 -7.78 -7.04 3.67
C VAL A 94 -7.22 -6.26 2.50
N VAL A 95 -5.91 -6.31 2.27
CA VAL A 95 -5.25 -5.69 1.13
C VAL A 95 -5.68 -6.39 -0.17
N ALA A 96 -5.69 -7.72 -0.20
CA ALA A 96 -6.17 -8.48 -1.34
C ALA A 96 -7.64 -8.15 -1.67
N ARG A 97 -8.53 -8.09 -0.66
CA ARG A 97 -9.93 -7.70 -0.84
C ARG A 97 -10.09 -6.27 -1.35
N PHE A 98 -9.22 -5.35 -0.92
CA PHE A 98 -9.26 -3.97 -1.37
C PHE A 98 -8.87 -3.84 -2.84
N PHE A 99 -7.81 -4.53 -3.28
CA PHE A 99 -7.41 -4.58 -4.69
C PHE A 99 -8.46 -5.26 -5.58
N GLN A 100 -9.06 -6.37 -5.12
CA GLN A 100 -10.17 -7.03 -5.82
C GLN A 100 -11.35 -6.10 -6.10
N ARG A 101 -11.54 -5.06 -5.28
CA ARG A 101 -12.60 -4.06 -5.42
C ARG A 101 -12.12 -2.77 -6.10
N GLY A 102 -11.05 -2.85 -6.90
CA GLY A 102 -10.53 -1.74 -7.70
C GLY A 102 -9.87 -0.62 -6.88
N GLY A 103 -9.45 -0.91 -5.65
CA GLY A 103 -8.77 0.04 -4.80
C GLY A 103 -7.25 0.10 -5.03
N ILE A 104 -6.65 1.26 -4.80
CA ILE A 104 -5.19 1.46 -4.82
C ILE A 104 -4.72 1.81 -3.41
N VAL A 105 -3.79 1.01 -2.86
CA VAL A 105 -3.17 1.27 -1.55
C VAL A 105 -1.89 2.07 -1.79
N ARG A 106 -1.77 3.25 -1.18
CA ARG A 106 -0.56 4.09 -1.36
C ARG A 106 0.40 4.04 -0.17
N ASN A 107 -0.05 3.64 1.02
CA ASN A 107 0.81 3.63 2.20
C ASN A 107 0.36 2.61 3.27
N ILE A 108 1.34 1.92 3.85
CA ILE A 108 1.18 0.99 4.97
C ILE A 108 1.71 1.71 6.20
N VAL A 109 0.82 2.10 7.10
CA VAL A 109 1.22 2.80 8.33
C VAL A 109 1.41 1.77 9.43
N ARG A 110 2.66 1.65 9.87
CA ARG A 110 3.02 0.89 11.06
C ARG A 110 3.14 1.85 12.23
N TRP A 111 2.19 1.76 13.16
CA TRP A 111 2.28 2.43 14.45
C TRP A 111 3.11 1.55 15.40
N SER A 112 4.27 2.02 15.82
CA SER A 112 5.10 1.38 16.85
C SER A 112 5.75 2.46 17.70
N ILE A 113 5.55 2.42 19.01
CA ILE A 113 6.44 3.13 19.93
C ILE A 113 7.64 2.22 20.12
N GLN A 114 8.68 2.44 19.33
CA GLN A 114 10.01 2.07 19.79
C GLN A 114 10.43 3.15 20.77
N ASN A 115 10.75 2.73 21.99
CA ASN A 115 11.36 3.58 23.00
C ASN A 115 12.42 4.47 22.34
N LEU A 116 12.24 5.79 22.45
CA LEU A 116 13.38 6.70 22.48
C LEU A 116 14.20 6.30 23.72
N LEU A 117 15.17 5.42 23.52
CA LEU A 117 16.41 5.45 24.29
C LEU A 117 17.29 6.55 23.72
#